data_AF-A0A926AP35-F1
#
_entry.id   AF-A0A926AP35-F1
#
_cell.length_a   1.000
_cell.length_b   1.000
_cell.length_c   1.000
_cell.angle_alpha   90.00
_cell.angle_beta   90.00
_cell.angle_gamma   90.00
#
_symmetry.space_group_name_H-M   'P 1'
#
loop_
_entity.id
_entity.type
_entity.pdbx_description
1 polymer ?
#
loop_
_entity_poly.entity_id
_entity_poly.type
_entity_poly.pdbx_seq_one_letter_code
_entity_poly.pdbx_strand_id
1 'polypeptide(L)' 'MMTDVLSVPQILIYEMHVGKPIYYRGYREVLAKKLSPDTIMGSSILQSWIISNLFTFIT' A
#
# COMPACT_ATOMS: atom_id res chain seq x y z
N MET A 1 -18.70 -12.92 10.17
CA MET A 1 -17.80 -12.32 11.18
C MET A 1 -16.59 -13.23 11.26
N MET A 2 -15.46 -12.85 10.67
CA MET A 2 -14.23 -13.67 10.66
C MET A 2 -13.18 -13.07 11.58
N THR A 3 -12.52 -13.97 12.28
CA THR A 3 -11.97 -13.87 13.63
C THR A 3 -10.55 -13.33 13.69
N ASP A 4 -10.26 -12.66 14.80
CA ASP A 4 -8.98 -12.18 15.32
C ASP A 4 -7.74 -12.97 14.86
N VAL A 5 -7.03 -12.43 13.86
CA VAL A 5 -5.62 -12.72 13.58
C VAL A 5 -4.90 -11.39 13.78
N LEU A 6 -4.24 -11.18 14.92
CA LEU A 6 -3.41 -10.00 15.27
C LEU A 6 -3.58 -8.84 14.27
N SER A 7 -4.68 -8.09 14.42
CA SER A 7 -5.30 -7.29 13.35
C SER A 7 -4.29 -6.45 12.57
N VAL A 8 -3.74 -7.02 11.49
CA VAL A 8 -2.82 -6.30 10.61
C VAL A 8 -3.67 -5.21 9.97
N PRO A 9 -3.30 -3.92 10.13
CA PRO A 9 -4.08 -2.83 9.58
C PRO A 9 -4.36 -3.06 8.10
N GLN A 10 -5.64 -2.99 7.70
CA GLN A 10 -6.07 -3.25 6.32
C GLN A 10 -5.36 -2.35 5.31
N ILE A 11 -4.93 -1.16 5.75
CA ILE A 11 -4.13 -0.25 4.95
C ILE A 11 -2.87 -0.95 4.39
N LEU A 12 -2.24 -1.88 5.12
CA LEU A 12 -1.04 -2.59 4.67
C LEU A 12 -1.30 -3.69 3.63
N ILE A 13 -2.56 -3.95 3.27
CA ILE A 13 -2.91 -4.90 2.21
C ILE A 13 -2.71 -4.20 0.86
N TYR A 14 -1.85 -4.78 0.03
CA TYR A 14 -1.64 -4.34 -1.35
C TYR A 14 -2.74 -4.87 -2.27
N GLU A 15 -3.09 -6.16 -2.14
CA GLU A 15 -4.08 -6.83 -2.98
C GLU A 15 -4.79 -7.95 -2.20
N MET A 16 -6.03 -8.27 -2.58
CA MET A 16 -6.72 -9.47 -2.12
C MET A 16 -6.70 -10.53 -3.22
N HIS A 17 -6.01 -11.63 -3.00
CA HIS A 17 -5.93 -12.74 -3.96
C HIS A 17 -6.64 -13.98 -3.41
N VAL A 18 -7.77 -14.37 -4.02
CA VAL A 18 -8.56 -15.56 -3.63
C VAL A 18 -8.87 -15.57 -2.11
N GLY A 19 -9.33 -14.42 -1.60
CA GLY A 19 -9.65 -14.24 -0.18
C GLY A 19 -8.44 -14.16 0.77
N LYS A 20 -7.20 -14.23 0.25
CA LYS A 20 -5.98 -14.06 1.04
C LYS A 20 -5.38 -12.67 0.80
N PRO A 21 -5.05 -11.92 1.86
CA PRO A 21 -4.38 -10.63 1.71
C PRO A 21 -2.92 -10.83 1.28
N ILE A 22 -2.51 -10.09 0.26
CA ILE A 22 -1.12 -9.86 -0.13
C ILE A 22 -0.75 -8.48 0.41
N TYR A 23 0.33 -8.39 1.19
CA TYR A 23 0.73 -7.15 1.87
C TYR A 23 1.82 -6.40 1.11
N TYR A 24 1.93 -5.09 1.34
CA TYR A 24 3.04 -4.27 0.84
C TYR A 24 4.39 -4.84 1.29
N ARG A 25 5.39 -4.76 0.41
CA ARG A 25 6.77 -5.07 0.79
C ARG A 25 7.20 -4.14 1.93
N GLY A 26 7.71 -4.70 3.03
CA GLY A 26 8.08 -3.92 4.21
C GLY A 26 6.99 -3.78 5.28
N TYR A 27 5.83 -4.45 5.11
CA TYR A 27 4.72 -4.34 6.08
C TYR A 27 5.11 -4.84 7.49
N ARG A 28 6.04 -5.81 7.60
CA ARG A 28 6.49 -6.34 8.89
C ARG A 28 7.28 -5.31 9.68
N GLU A 29 8.04 -4.48 8.99
CA GLU A 29 8.82 -3.37 9.53
C GLU A 29 7.90 -2.25 10.01
N VAL A 30 6.78 -2.02 9.32
CA VAL A 30 5.72 -1.12 9.79
C VAL A 30 5.03 -1.67 11.05
N LEU A 31 4.73 -2.97 11.08
CA LEU A 31 4.21 -3.63 12.29
C LEU A 31 5.19 -3.57 13.46
N ALA A 32 6.49 -3.63 13.18
CA ALA A 32 7.56 -3.45 14.16
C ALA A 32 7.84 -1.97 14.53
N LYS A 33 7.04 -1.03 14.02
CA LYS A 33 7.19 0.43 14.20
C LYS A 33 8.54 1.00 13.76
N LYS A 34 9.22 0.31 12.84
CA LYS A 34 10.51 0.75 12.26
C LYS A 34 10.31 1.66 11.05
N LEU A 35 9.20 1.50 10.33
CA LEU A 35 8.84 2.30 9.16
C LEU A 35 7.39 2.78 9.28
N SER A 36 7.05 3.87 8.57
CA SER A 36 5.66 4.32 8.44
C SER A 36 4.97 3.64 7.24
N PRO A 37 3.63 3.50 7.25
CA PRO A 37 2.87 3.03 6.09
C PRO A 37 3.18 3.83 4.83
N ASP A 38 3.25 5.16 4.93
CA ASP A 38 3.52 6.06 3.80
C ASP A 38 4.84 5.75 3.10
N THR A 39 5.85 5.28 3.85
CA THR A 39 7.17 4.93 3.31
C THR A 39 7.10 3.73 2.36
N ILE A 40 6.27 2.73 2.68
CA ILE A 40 6.17 1.50 1.88
C ILE A 40 5.10 1.59 0.78
N MET A 41 4.16 2.52 0.91
CA MET A 41 3.07 2.75 -0.04
C MET A 41 3.44 3.72 -1.17
N GLY A 42 4.33 4.67 -0.88
CA GLY A 42 4.73 5.72 -1.83
C GLY A 42 3.86 6.98 -1.76
N SER A 43 4.15 7.95 -2.63
CA SER A 43 3.51 9.28 -2.63
C SER A 43 2.45 9.41 -3.71
N SER A 44 1.19 9.61 -3.31
CA SER A 44 0.08 9.86 -4.24
C SER A 44 0.22 11.17 -5.03
N ILE A 45 0.88 12.19 -4.45
CA ILE A 45 1.16 13.46 -5.13
C ILE A 45 2.15 13.23 -6.26
N LEU A 46 3.25 12.53 -5.98
CA LEU A 46 4.26 12.23 -6.99
C LEU A 46 3.67 11.36 -8.11
N GLN A 47 2.87 10.35 -7.75
CA GLN A 47 2.18 9.50 -8.71
C GLN A 47 1.26 10.31 -9.62
N SER A 48 0.45 11.21 -9.05
CA SER A 48 -0.46 12.09 -9.81
C SER A 48 0.30 13.01 -10.75
N TRP A 49 1.44 13.54 -10.30
CA TRP A 49 2.34 14.35 -11.11
C TRP A 49 2.87 13.59 -12.32
N ILE A 50 3.37 12.36 -12.12
CA ILE A 50 3.87 11.51 -13.20
C ILE A 50 2.75 11.23 -14.21
N ILE A 51 1.57 10.82 -13.73
CA ILE A 51 0.42 10.53 -14.59
C ILE A 51 0.03 11.76 -15.42
N SER A 52 -0.11 12.94 -14.80
CA SER A 52 -0.47 14.18 -15.49
C SER A 52 0.54 14.55 -16.59
N ASN A 53 1.84 14.39 -16.32
CA ASN A 53 2.88 14.62 -17.32
C ASN A 53 2.77 13.64 -18.49
N LEU A 54 2.54 12.35 -18.22
CA LEU A 54 2.34 11.35 -19.27
C LEU A 54 1.12 11.64 -20.14
N PHE A 55 0.00 12.05 -19.54
CA PHE A 55 -1.19 12.46 -20.29
C PHE A 55 -0.92 13.65 -21.22
N THR A 56 -0.08 14.59 -20.79
CA THR A 56 0.33 15.75 -21.61
C THR A 56 1.12 15.33 -22.86
N PHE A 57 1.85 14.21 -22.83
CA PHE A 57 2.58 13.72 -24.01
C PHE A 57 1.70 12.89 -24.96
N ILE A 58 0.56 12.40 -24.49
CA ILE A 58 -0.34 11.51 -25.24
C ILE A 58 -1.50 12.31 -25.88
N THR A 59 -1.82 13.49 -25.37
CA THR A 59 -2.91 14.37 -25.83
C THR A 59 -2.37 15.54 -26.64
#